data_AF-A0A7C3Q6J4-F1
#
_entry.id   AF-A0A7C3Q6J4-F1
#
_cell.length_a   1.000
_cell.length_b   1.000
_cell.length_c   1.000
_cell.angle_alpha   90.00
_cell.angle_beta   90.00
_cell.angle_gamma   90.00
#
_symmetry.space_group_name_H-M   'P 1'
#
loop_
_entity.id
_entity.type
_entity.pdbx_description
1 polymer ?
#
loop_
_entity_poly.entity_id
_entity_poly.type
_entity_poly.pdbx_seq_one_letter_code
_entity_poly.pdbx_strand_id
1 'polypeptide(L)'
;MIYVAIGLVIVATICLILSPFWARARVFLLFASFIALANSYAAAPLNWISFVKGSGFWLTPILPRMPPIPLEKLALPIDSPETIIQKMGCYVCHKIPRITLSRQSDYGPILIPGTMAPRWITSSIYQERVKSGKAKATTPREYIIESILNPDAFIVPGYSDKNDSEKSLMYPHYAERFTQGGLEVLVDYLLTVDVQAAVQDGLIFAHP
;
A
#
# COMPACT_ATOMS: atom_id res chain seq x y z
N MET A 1 57.62 34.18 29.05
CA MET A 1 56.28 34.59 28.57
C MET A 1 56.25 34.93 27.07
N ILE A 2 57.32 35.46 26.47
CA ILE A 2 57.37 35.83 25.03
C ILE A 2 57.21 34.63 24.09
N TYR A 3 57.81 33.46 24.39
CA TYR A 3 57.75 32.28 23.53
C TYR A 3 56.35 31.66 23.40
N VAL A 4 55.49 31.82 24.41
CA VAL A 4 54.10 31.30 24.38
C VAL A 4 53.22 32.16 23.47
N ALA A 5 53.43 33.49 23.48
CA ALA A 5 52.71 34.41 22.62
C ALA A 5 53.09 34.20 21.13
N ILE A 6 54.37 33.96 20.84
CA ILE A 6 54.83 33.68 19.47
C ILE A 6 54.25 32.35 18.95
N GLY A 7 54.20 31.31 19.80
CA GLY A 7 53.60 30.03 19.44
C GLY A 7 52.12 30.13 19.07
N LEU A 8 51.32 30.89 19.83
CA LEU A 8 49.90 31.08 19.56
C LEU A 8 49.63 31.85 18.26
N VAL A 9 50.45 32.86 17.95
CA VAL A 9 50.32 33.63 16.70
C VAL A 9 50.66 32.76 15.49
N ILE A 10 51.69 31.91 15.57
CA ILE A 10 52.06 31.00 14.48
C ILE A 10 50.92 29.98 14.22
N VAL A 11 50.35 29.38 15.27
CA VAL A 11 49.26 28.40 15.12
C VAL A 11 47.99 29.06 14.54
N ALA A 12 47.62 30.25 15.02
CA ALA A 12 46.47 30.99 14.50
C ALA A 12 46.64 31.37 13.03
N THR A 13 47.86 31.77 12.64
CA THR A 13 48.17 32.13 11.25
C THR A 13 48.14 30.91 10.32
N ILE A 14 48.66 29.77 10.77
CA ILE A 14 48.59 28.50 10.03
C ILE A 14 47.12 28.07 9.85
N CYS A 15 46.29 28.17 10.89
CA CYS A 15 44.86 27.84 10.81
C CYS A 15 44.10 28.76 9.83
N LEU A 16 44.41 30.06 9.80
CA LEU A 16 43.79 31.01 8.88
C LEU A 16 44.23 30.77 7.43
N ILE A 17 45.50 30.49 7.18
CA ILE A 17 46.03 30.19 5.83
C ILE A 17 45.49 28.85 5.31
N LEU A 18 45.30 27.85 6.18
CA LEU A 18 44.73 26.56 5.81
C LEU A 18 43.19 26.57 5.74
N SER A 19 42.50 27.54 6.34
CA SER A 19 41.03 27.62 6.34
C SER A 19 40.36 27.58 4.94
N PRO A 20 40.86 28.25 3.87
CA PRO A 20 40.27 28.13 2.54
C PRO A 20 40.53 26.75 1.90
N PHE A 21 41.59 26.05 2.31
CA PHE A 21 41.88 24.69 1.88
C PHE A 21 40.97 23.67 2.59
N TRP A 22 40.61 23.90 3.85
CA TRP A 22 39.70 23.02 4.61
C TRP A 22 38.25 23.11 4.14
N ALA A 23 37.79 24.28 3.68
CA ALA A 23 36.45 24.42 3.09
C ALA A 23 36.35 23.64 1.77
N ARG A 24 37.36 23.73 0.91
CA ARG A 24 37.43 22.95 -0.33
C ARG A 24 37.62 21.46 -0.05
N ALA A 25 38.50 21.09 0.90
CA ALA A 25 38.69 19.70 1.30
C ALA A 25 37.43 19.06 1.89
N ARG A 26 36.61 19.81 2.66
CA ARG A 26 35.30 19.32 3.14
C ARG A 26 34.33 19.04 2.00
N VAL A 27 34.25 19.92 1.00
CA VAL A 27 33.42 19.68 -0.19
C VAL A 27 33.92 18.48 -0.98
N PHE A 28 35.25 18.34 -1.15
CA PHE A 28 35.85 17.16 -1.78
C PHE A 28 35.62 15.86 -0.99
N LEU A 29 35.68 15.88 0.34
CA LEU A 29 35.43 14.71 1.18
C LEU A 29 33.94 14.31 1.19
N LEU A 30 33.02 15.28 1.13
CA LEU A 30 31.59 15.00 0.99
C LEU A 30 31.26 14.46 -0.41
N PHE A 31 31.88 15.00 -1.47
CA PHE A 31 31.75 14.45 -2.83
C PHE A 31 32.38 13.07 -2.96
N ALA A 32 33.56 12.83 -2.38
CA ALA A 32 34.21 11.53 -2.38
C ALA A 32 33.39 10.49 -1.60
N SER A 33 32.77 10.89 -0.49
CA SER A 33 31.83 10.04 0.26
C SER A 33 30.57 9.72 -0.55
N PHE A 34 30.04 10.69 -1.30
CA PHE A 34 28.88 10.47 -2.17
C PHE A 34 29.22 9.56 -3.37
N ILE A 35 30.41 9.69 -3.97
CA ILE A 35 30.90 8.80 -5.04
C ILE A 35 31.18 7.39 -4.50
N ALA A 36 31.73 7.27 -3.28
CA ALA A 36 31.93 5.98 -2.62
C ALA A 36 30.60 5.29 -2.32
N LEU A 37 29.58 6.04 -1.91
CA LEU A 37 28.22 5.52 -1.69
C LEU A 37 27.53 5.15 -3.01
N ALA A 38 27.66 5.97 -4.06
CA ALA A 38 27.12 5.65 -5.38
C ALA A 38 27.79 4.40 -5.99
N ASN A 39 29.10 4.21 -5.77
CA ASN A 39 29.81 3.00 -6.21
C ASN A 39 29.49 1.76 -5.38
N SER A 40 29.13 1.88 -4.10
CA SER A 40 28.64 0.73 -3.32
C SER A 40 27.23 0.30 -3.72
N TYR A 41 26.43 1.18 -4.34
CA TYR A 41 25.17 0.80 -5.01
C TYR A 41 25.38 0.26 -6.44
N ALA A 42 26.43 0.69 -7.15
CA ALA A 42 26.74 0.20 -8.50
C ALA A 42 27.57 -1.12 -8.52
N ALA A 43 28.18 -1.52 -7.39
CA ALA A 43 28.93 -2.78 -7.26
C ALA A 43 28.05 -4.00 -6.90
N ALA A 44 26.73 -3.84 -6.83
CA ALA A 44 25.80 -4.96 -6.87
C ALA A 44 25.10 -4.94 -8.25
N PRO A 45 25.76 -5.42 -9.32
CA PRO A 45 25.29 -6.69 -9.89
C PRO A 45 26.32 -7.38 -10.80
N LEU A 46 27.25 -8.19 -10.27
CA LEU A 46 27.99 -9.13 -11.14
C LEU A 46 28.17 -10.54 -10.59
N ASN A 47 27.78 -10.81 -9.33
CA ASN A 47 27.80 -12.17 -8.77
C ASN A 47 26.46 -12.92 -8.90
N TRP A 48 25.40 -12.27 -9.37
CA TRP A 48 24.13 -12.92 -9.71
C TRP A 48 24.27 -13.82 -10.94
N ILE A 49 25.01 -13.38 -11.97
CA ILE A 49 25.11 -14.13 -13.24
C ILE A 49 25.97 -15.39 -13.07
N SER A 50 26.94 -15.38 -12.15
CA SER A 50 27.76 -16.57 -11.82
C SER A 50 26.97 -17.66 -11.11
N PHE A 51 25.89 -17.31 -10.39
CA PHE A 51 24.96 -18.27 -9.80
C PHE A 51 24.04 -18.91 -10.85
N VAL A 52 23.67 -18.16 -11.90
CA VAL A 52 22.77 -18.64 -12.96
C VAL A 52 23.47 -19.52 -14.01
N LYS A 53 24.80 -19.50 -14.10
CA LYS A 53 25.54 -20.20 -15.16
C LYS A 53 26.27 -21.48 -14.74
N GLY A 54 26.17 -21.90 -13.47
CA GLY A 54 26.98 -22.98 -12.90
C GLY A 54 26.26 -24.22 -12.37
N SER A 55 24.95 -24.18 -12.14
CA SER A 55 24.21 -25.31 -11.57
C SER A 55 23.10 -25.77 -12.50
N GLY A 56 23.40 -26.80 -13.30
CA GLY A 56 22.41 -27.61 -14.01
C GLY A 56 21.54 -28.44 -13.06
N PHE A 57 20.99 -27.81 -12.02
CA PHE A 57 20.14 -28.44 -11.03
C PHE A 57 18.91 -27.56 -10.83
N TRP A 58 17.84 -27.95 -11.52
CA TRP A 58 16.52 -27.34 -11.45
C TRP A 58 15.96 -27.42 -10.03
N LEU A 59 16.25 -26.41 -9.21
CA LEU A 59 15.51 -26.14 -7.98
C LEU A 59 14.48 -25.08 -8.30
N THR A 60 13.28 -25.51 -8.69
CA THR A 60 12.09 -24.70 -8.39
C THR A 60 12.13 -24.39 -6.89
N PRO A 61 12.06 -23.13 -6.46
CA PRO A 61 11.87 -22.86 -5.03
C PRO A 61 10.59 -23.57 -4.63
N ILE A 62 10.70 -24.62 -3.82
CA ILE A 62 9.57 -25.28 -3.21
C ILE A 62 9.07 -24.28 -2.17
N LEU A 63 8.22 -23.34 -2.61
CA LEU A 63 7.42 -22.56 -1.70
C LEU A 63 6.68 -23.57 -0.81
N PRO A 64 6.69 -23.43 0.52
CA PRO A 64 5.92 -24.30 1.39
C PRO A 64 4.49 -24.33 0.84
N ARG A 65 4.04 -25.51 0.42
CA ARG A 65 2.70 -25.71 -0.13
C ARG A 65 1.73 -25.42 1.01
N MET A 66 1.20 -24.20 1.06
CA MET A 66 0.04 -23.91 1.90
C MET A 66 -1.00 -24.99 1.61
N PRO A 67 -1.66 -25.56 2.64
CA PRO A 67 -2.72 -26.53 2.40
C PRO A 67 -3.69 -25.92 1.38
N PRO A 68 -4.07 -26.67 0.33
CA PRO A 68 -4.92 -26.11 -0.71
C PRO A 68 -6.21 -25.62 -0.05
N ILE A 69 -6.44 -24.30 -0.09
CA ILE A 69 -7.75 -23.76 0.30
C ILE A 69 -8.76 -24.46 -0.61
N PRO A 70 -9.79 -25.10 -0.06
CA PRO A 70 -10.77 -25.79 -0.87
C PRO A 70 -11.33 -24.85 -1.93
N LEU A 71 -11.44 -25.33 -3.17
CA LEU A 71 -11.77 -24.51 -4.34
C LEU A 71 -13.11 -23.76 -4.15
N GLU A 72 -14.04 -24.38 -3.43
CA GLU A 72 -15.33 -23.82 -3.06
C GLU A 72 -15.24 -22.58 -2.15
N LYS A 73 -14.11 -22.38 -1.46
CA LYS A 73 -13.84 -21.23 -0.58
C LYS A 73 -13.05 -20.12 -1.27
N LEU A 74 -12.57 -20.35 -2.49
CA LEU A 74 -11.86 -19.38 -3.32
C LEU A 74 -12.83 -18.67 -4.27
N ALA A 75 -12.61 -17.37 -4.46
CA ALA A 75 -13.23 -16.61 -5.54
C ALA A 75 -12.49 -16.87 -6.85
N LEU A 76 -13.21 -17.37 -7.85
CA LEU A 76 -12.70 -17.79 -9.15
C LEU A 76 -13.21 -16.88 -10.26
N PRO A 77 -12.53 -16.82 -11.42
CA PRO A 77 -12.97 -16.00 -12.55
C PRO A 77 -14.30 -16.47 -13.16
N ILE A 78 -14.69 -17.73 -12.93
CA ILE A 78 -15.95 -18.32 -13.39
C ILE A 78 -17.12 -18.03 -12.45
N ASP A 79 -16.85 -17.57 -11.23
CA ASP A 79 -17.91 -17.25 -10.28
C ASP A 79 -18.62 -15.95 -10.70
N SER A 80 -19.93 -15.88 -10.45
CA SER A 80 -20.64 -14.61 -10.57
C SER A 80 -20.23 -13.64 -9.44
N PRO A 81 -20.39 -12.32 -9.61
CA PRO A 81 -20.11 -11.36 -8.53
C PRO A 81 -20.87 -11.67 -7.23
N GLU A 82 -22.13 -12.09 -7.32
CA GLU A 82 -22.94 -12.45 -6.16
C GLU A 82 -22.43 -13.72 -5.46
N THR A 83 -21.98 -14.72 -6.23
CA THR A 83 -21.32 -15.91 -5.68
C THR A 83 -20.04 -15.54 -4.93
N ILE A 84 -19.23 -14.63 -5.48
CA ILE A 84 -18.00 -14.15 -4.83
C ILE A 84 -18.35 -13.42 -3.52
N ILE A 85 -19.34 -12.52 -3.54
CA ILE A 85 -19.82 -11.79 -2.36
C ILE A 85 -20.27 -12.75 -1.26
N GLN A 86 -20.97 -13.83 -1.62
CA GLN A 86 -21.39 -14.88 -0.68
C GLN A 86 -20.20 -15.64 -0.10
N LYS A 87 -19.30 -16.16 -0.95
CA LYS A 87 -18.10 -16.90 -0.51
C LYS A 87 -17.24 -16.07 0.44
N MET A 88 -17.09 -14.77 0.15
CA MET A 88 -16.28 -13.83 0.93
C MET A 88 -17.00 -13.27 2.16
N GLY A 89 -18.32 -13.48 2.27
CA GLY A 89 -19.13 -12.99 3.38
C GLY A 89 -19.29 -11.47 3.40
N CYS A 90 -19.10 -10.77 2.28
CA CYS A 90 -19.14 -9.30 2.25
C CYS A 90 -20.53 -8.77 2.68
N TYR A 91 -21.60 -9.51 2.37
CA TYR A 91 -22.97 -9.20 2.74
C TYR A 91 -23.24 -9.18 4.25
N VAL A 92 -22.36 -9.78 5.06
CA VAL A 92 -22.53 -9.82 6.52
C VAL A 92 -22.34 -8.43 7.11
N CYS A 93 -21.40 -7.66 6.58
CA CYS A 93 -21.07 -6.32 7.09
C CYS A 93 -21.54 -5.20 6.17
N HIS A 94 -21.64 -5.42 4.86
CA HIS A 94 -22.01 -4.38 3.92
C HIS A 94 -23.43 -4.53 3.40
N LYS A 95 -24.13 -3.39 3.27
CA LYS A 95 -25.23 -3.24 2.31
C LYS A 95 -24.67 -3.03 0.93
N ILE A 96 -25.05 -3.87 -0.02
CA ILE A 96 -24.55 -3.86 -1.39
C ILE A 96 -25.76 -3.76 -2.33
N PRO A 97 -25.93 -2.65 -3.07
CA PRO A 97 -26.97 -2.53 -4.07
C PRO A 97 -26.98 -3.71 -5.03
N ARG A 98 -28.18 -4.13 -5.44
CA ARG A 98 -28.49 -5.28 -6.30
C ARG A 98 -28.20 -6.65 -5.66
N ILE A 99 -27.78 -6.70 -4.40
CA ILE A 99 -27.54 -7.93 -3.65
C ILE A 99 -28.55 -8.01 -2.50
N THR A 100 -29.64 -8.73 -2.71
CA THR A 100 -30.78 -8.77 -1.78
C THR A 100 -30.39 -9.29 -0.39
N LEU A 101 -29.49 -10.28 -0.31
CA LEU A 101 -29.07 -10.86 0.98
C LEU A 101 -28.31 -9.89 1.89
N SER A 102 -27.84 -8.76 1.35
CA SER A 102 -27.04 -7.77 2.07
C SER A 102 -27.88 -6.64 2.69
N ARG A 103 -29.17 -6.56 2.37
CA ARG A 103 -30.04 -5.41 2.71
C ARG A 103 -30.23 -5.17 4.22
N GLN A 104 -30.01 -6.18 5.04
CA GLN A 104 -30.17 -6.10 6.50
C GLN A 104 -28.86 -5.81 7.23
N SER A 105 -27.75 -5.66 6.51
CA SER A 105 -26.45 -5.45 7.13
C SER A 105 -26.20 -3.99 7.53
N ASP A 106 -25.61 -3.76 8.69
CA ASP A 106 -25.36 -2.42 9.24
C ASP A 106 -24.00 -2.25 9.95
N TYR A 107 -23.08 -3.21 9.79
CA TYR A 107 -21.77 -3.16 10.46
C TYR A 107 -20.71 -2.37 9.68
N GLY A 108 -20.87 -2.27 8.37
CA GLY A 108 -19.96 -1.63 7.43
C GLY A 108 -20.68 -0.60 6.56
N PRO A 109 -19.94 0.20 5.78
CA PRO A 109 -20.53 1.20 4.89
C PRO A 109 -21.37 0.55 3.81
N ILE A 110 -22.39 1.28 3.36
CA ILE A 110 -23.09 0.93 2.11
C ILE A 110 -22.06 1.01 0.97
N LEU A 111 -21.94 -0.08 0.21
CA LEU A 111 -21.02 -0.13 -0.91
C LEU A 111 -21.63 0.58 -2.12
N ILE A 112 -21.17 1.81 -2.35
CA ILE A 112 -21.38 2.58 -3.58
C ILE A 112 -20.03 3.03 -4.17
N PRO A 113 -19.05 2.12 -4.34
CA PRO A 113 -17.68 2.51 -4.66
C PRO A 113 -17.54 3.13 -6.06
N GLY A 114 -18.45 2.86 -7.00
CA GLY A 114 -18.50 3.56 -8.28
C GLY A 114 -18.66 5.08 -8.12
N THR A 115 -19.34 5.54 -7.06
CA THR A 115 -19.44 6.97 -6.71
C THR A 115 -18.39 7.39 -5.69
N MET A 116 -18.15 6.58 -4.66
CA MET A 116 -17.37 6.99 -3.49
C MET A 116 -15.87 6.82 -3.66
N ALA A 117 -15.38 5.85 -4.44
CA ALA A 117 -13.94 5.66 -4.62
C ALA A 117 -13.24 6.89 -5.24
N PRO A 118 -13.75 7.53 -6.32
CA PRO A 118 -13.16 8.78 -6.82
C PRO A 118 -13.13 9.88 -5.76
N ARG A 119 -14.20 10.01 -4.96
CA ARG A 119 -14.29 11.02 -3.89
C ARG A 119 -13.27 10.76 -2.79
N TRP A 120 -13.16 9.52 -2.33
CA TRP A 120 -12.21 9.14 -1.29
C TRP A 120 -10.78 9.38 -1.71
N ILE A 121 -10.38 8.95 -2.91
CA ILE A 121 -9.01 9.15 -3.40
C ILE A 121 -8.62 10.62 -3.40
N THR A 122 -9.53 11.52 -3.76
CA THR A 122 -9.28 12.98 -3.75
C THR A 122 -9.41 13.65 -2.38
N SER A 123 -9.94 12.95 -1.37
CA SER A 123 -10.19 13.52 -0.05
C SER A 123 -8.89 13.79 0.73
N SER A 124 -8.89 14.82 1.57
CA SER A 124 -7.74 15.15 2.42
C SER A 124 -7.34 13.99 3.34
N ILE A 125 -8.33 13.30 3.94
CA ILE A 125 -8.11 12.18 4.87
C ILE A 125 -7.42 11.01 4.15
N TYR A 126 -7.84 10.66 2.93
CA TYR A 126 -7.15 9.63 2.16
C TYR A 126 -5.73 10.06 1.77
N GLN A 127 -5.55 11.31 1.36
CA GLN A 127 -4.24 11.85 1.00
C GLN A 127 -3.26 11.86 2.19
N GLU A 128 -3.73 11.99 3.43
CA GLU A 128 -2.91 11.80 4.63
C GLU A 128 -2.45 10.35 4.81
N ARG A 129 -3.30 9.36 4.48
CA ARG A 129 -2.90 7.94 4.43
C ARG A 129 -1.83 7.70 3.36
N VAL A 130 -1.95 8.34 2.21
CA VAL A 130 -0.94 8.27 1.14
C VAL A 130 0.39 8.86 1.61
N LYS A 131 0.38 10.05 2.21
CA LYS A 131 1.59 10.71 2.75
C LYS A 131 2.28 9.90 3.85
N SER A 132 1.50 9.18 4.66
CA SER A 132 2.03 8.30 5.71
C SER A 132 2.42 6.90 5.20
N GLY A 133 2.25 6.62 3.91
CA GLY A 133 2.61 5.34 3.29
C GLY A 133 1.63 4.20 3.60
N LYS A 134 0.46 4.50 4.17
CA LYS A 134 -0.56 3.51 4.55
C LYS A 134 -1.51 3.15 3.41
N ALA A 135 -1.72 4.08 2.47
CA ALA A 135 -2.53 3.89 1.27
C ALA A 135 -1.76 4.33 0.04
N LYS A 136 -2.16 3.87 -1.15
CA LYS A 136 -1.45 4.18 -2.41
C LYS A 136 -2.31 4.18 -3.66
N ALA A 137 -3.62 3.97 -3.56
CA ALA A 137 -4.47 3.96 -4.74
C ALA A 137 -4.57 5.34 -5.40
N THR A 138 -4.48 5.35 -6.72
CA THR A 138 -4.60 6.53 -7.57
C THR A 138 -5.82 6.47 -8.48
N THR A 139 -6.42 5.29 -8.64
CA THR A 139 -7.64 5.07 -9.44
C THR A 139 -8.75 4.42 -8.61
N PRO A 140 -10.03 4.60 -8.97
CA PRO A 140 -11.15 3.92 -8.29
C PRO A 140 -10.99 2.41 -8.21
N ARG A 141 -10.44 1.81 -9.27
CA ARG A 141 -10.16 0.37 -9.34
C ARG A 141 -9.12 -0.05 -8.31
N GLU A 142 -8.01 0.68 -8.23
CA GLU A 142 -6.94 0.44 -7.25
C GLU A 142 -7.47 0.63 -5.82
N TYR A 143 -8.32 1.62 -5.58
CA TYR A 143 -8.91 1.88 -4.26
C TYR A 143 -9.77 0.71 -3.81
N ILE A 144 -10.59 0.14 -4.70
CA ILE A 144 -11.43 -1.02 -4.38
C ILE A 144 -10.55 -2.25 -4.09
N ILE A 145 -9.53 -2.51 -4.92
CA ILE A 145 -8.57 -3.59 -4.68
C ILE A 145 -7.88 -3.42 -3.32
N GLU A 146 -7.36 -2.21 -3.06
CA GLU A 146 -6.67 -1.89 -1.82
C GLU A 146 -7.60 -2.07 -0.61
N SER A 147 -8.84 -1.60 -0.69
CA SER A 147 -9.83 -1.78 0.39
C SER A 147 -10.13 -3.24 0.69
N ILE A 148 -10.11 -4.12 -0.33
CA ILE A 148 -10.37 -5.55 -0.15
C ILE A 148 -9.15 -6.29 0.40
N LEU A 149 -7.97 -6.02 -0.16
CA LEU A 149 -6.75 -6.77 0.16
C LEU A 149 -5.97 -6.20 1.36
N ASN A 150 -6.18 -4.93 1.67
CA ASN A 150 -5.58 -4.22 2.80
C ASN A 150 -6.63 -3.28 3.44
N PRO A 151 -7.58 -3.84 4.20
CA PRO A 151 -8.70 -3.06 4.74
C PRO A 151 -8.28 -1.95 5.73
N ASP A 152 -7.07 -2.03 6.29
CA ASP A 152 -6.51 -1.00 7.17
C ASP A 152 -5.84 0.15 6.41
N ALA A 153 -5.66 0.05 5.08
CA ALA A 153 -5.05 1.11 4.27
C ALA A 153 -5.80 2.44 4.42
N PHE A 154 -7.13 2.36 4.33
CA PHE A 154 -8.04 3.47 4.56
C PHE A 154 -9.36 2.94 5.12
N ILE A 155 -9.69 3.39 6.32
CA ILE A 155 -10.95 3.06 6.99
C ILE A 155 -11.90 4.23 6.82
N VAL A 156 -13.08 3.97 6.25
CA VAL A 156 -14.11 5.00 6.11
C VAL A 156 -14.48 5.54 7.50
N PRO A 157 -14.54 6.87 7.70
CA PRO A 157 -14.90 7.44 8.99
C PRO A 157 -16.19 6.84 9.56
N GLY A 158 -16.15 6.43 10.83
CA GLY A 158 -17.28 5.78 11.51
C GLY A 158 -17.26 4.24 11.49
N TYR A 159 -16.30 3.61 10.79
CA TYR A 159 -16.23 2.15 10.63
C TYR A 159 -14.93 1.51 11.14
N SER A 160 -14.19 2.20 12.00
CA SER A 160 -13.01 1.64 12.68
C SER A 160 -13.40 0.77 13.88
N ASP A 161 -12.46 -0.04 14.36
CA ASP A 161 -12.59 -0.69 15.66
C ASP A 161 -12.77 0.35 16.77
N LYS A 162 -13.59 0.03 17.77
CA LYS A 162 -13.90 0.93 18.89
C LYS A 162 -12.71 1.17 19.81
N ASN A 163 -11.75 0.24 19.83
CA ASN A 163 -10.57 0.28 20.66
C ASN A 163 -9.32 0.68 19.88
N ASP A 164 -9.38 0.67 18.54
CA ASP A 164 -8.24 0.98 17.67
C ASP A 164 -8.72 1.63 16.36
N SER A 165 -8.56 2.95 16.26
CA SER A 165 -8.96 3.71 15.08
C SER A 165 -8.13 3.38 13.83
N GLU A 166 -7.02 2.68 13.98
CA GLU A 166 -6.14 2.24 12.88
C GLU A 166 -6.51 0.84 12.36
N LYS A 167 -7.51 0.18 12.96
CA LYS A 167 -7.96 -1.15 12.56
C LYS A 167 -9.38 -1.14 11.99
N SER A 168 -9.51 -1.83 10.88
CA SER A 168 -10.77 -2.11 10.22
C SER A 168 -11.49 -3.28 10.87
N LEU A 169 -12.83 -3.25 10.82
CA LEU A 169 -13.68 -4.39 11.16
C LEU A 169 -13.75 -5.43 10.02
N MET A 170 -13.21 -5.10 8.85
CA MET A 170 -13.17 -6.00 7.70
C MET A 170 -12.09 -7.08 7.88
N TYR A 171 -12.40 -8.30 7.45
CA TYR A 171 -11.48 -9.44 7.57
C TYR A 171 -10.16 -9.18 6.81
N PRO A 172 -8.98 -9.32 7.45
CA PRO A 172 -7.72 -8.88 6.84
C PRO A 172 -7.10 -9.87 5.82
N HIS A 173 -7.50 -11.16 5.83
CA HIS A 173 -6.84 -12.20 5.03
C HIS A 173 -7.56 -12.50 3.70
N TYR A 174 -8.18 -11.51 3.08
CA TYR A 174 -8.83 -11.72 1.77
C TYR A 174 -7.83 -12.06 0.66
N ALA A 175 -6.58 -11.61 0.73
CA ALA A 175 -5.56 -11.93 -0.27
C ALA A 175 -5.36 -13.44 -0.49
N GLU A 176 -5.65 -14.27 0.51
CA GLU A 176 -5.56 -15.73 0.44
C GLU A 176 -6.82 -16.36 -0.16
N ARG A 177 -7.92 -15.61 -0.26
CA ARG A 177 -9.26 -16.11 -0.62
C ARG A 177 -9.69 -15.75 -2.05
N PHE A 178 -8.88 -14.98 -2.77
CA PHE A 178 -9.12 -14.60 -4.15
C PHE A 178 -8.07 -15.19 -5.10
N THR A 179 -8.53 -15.71 -6.23
CA THR A 179 -7.68 -15.74 -7.43
C THR A 179 -7.65 -14.33 -8.05
N GLN A 180 -6.62 -14.02 -8.84
CA GLN A 180 -6.52 -12.72 -9.51
C GLN A 180 -7.78 -12.42 -10.35
N GLY A 181 -8.18 -13.33 -11.23
CA GLY A 181 -9.36 -13.10 -12.08
C GLY A 181 -10.68 -13.08 -11.28
N GLY A 182 -10.78 -13.83 -10.17
CA GLY A 182 -11.93 -13.72 -9.27
C GLY A 182 -12.03 -12.34 -8.61
N LEU A 183 -10.90 -11.78 -8.18
CA LEU A 183 -10.87 -10.41 -7.65
C LEU A 183 -11.26 -9.40 -8.72
N GLU A 184 -10.79 -9.57 -9.96
CA GLU A 184 -11.13 -8.69 -11.08
C GLU A 184 -12.63 -8.69 -11.36
N VAL A 185 -13.29 -9.85 -11.39
CA VAL A 185 -14.75 -9.96 -11.55
C VAL A 185 -15.49 -9.15 -10.47
N LEU A 186 -15.08 -9.28 -9.21
CA LEU A 186 -15.70 -8.54 -8.10
C LEU A 186 -15.47 -7.03 -8.23
N VAL A 187 -14.23 -6.61 -8.52
CA VAL A 187 -13.87 -5.21 -8.64
C VAL A 187 -14.63 -4.54 -9.79
N ASP A 188 -14.72 -5.22 -10.94
CA ASP A 188 -15.44 -4.72 -12.10
C ASP A 188 -16.93 -4.58 -11.80
N TYR A 189 -17.54 -5.53 -11.08
CA TYR A 189 -18.90 -5.39 -10.57
C TYR A 189 -19.04 -4.18 -9.64
N LEU A 190 -18.19 -4.05 -8.63
CA LEU A 190 -18.26 -2.97 -7.64
C LEU A 190 -18.10 -1.59 -8.29
N LEU A 191 -17.29 -1.44 -9.33
CA LEU A 191 -17.18 -0.20 -10.09
C LEU A 191 -18.51 0.25 -10.71
N THR A 192 -19.45 -0.66 -10.99
CA THR A 192 -20.79 -0.34 -11.50
C THR A 192 -21.82 -0.01 -10.41
N VAL A 193 -21.43 -0.13 -9.14
CA VAL A 193 -22.31 0.07 -7.98
C VAL A 193 -22.16 1.50 -7.48
N ASP A 194 -23.21 2.30 -7.70
CA ASP A 194 -23.22 3.74 -7.47
C ASP A 194 -24.42 4.20 -6.60
N VAL A 195 -24.49 5.50 -6.32
CA VAL A 195 -25.60 6.11 -5.58
C VAL A 195 -26.96 5.79 -6.23
N GLN A 196 -27.03 5.77 -7.56
CA GLN A 196 -28.29 5.50 -8.26
C GLN A 196 -28.76 4.06 -8.02
N ALA A 197 -27.86 3.09 -8.05
CA ALA A 197 -28.15 1.70 -7.70
C ALA A 197 -28.65 1.59 -6.24
N ALA A 198 -28.03 2.32 -5.31
CA ALA A 198 -28.45 2.32 -3.91
C ALA A 198 -29.83 2.97 -3.70
N VAL A 199 -30.16 4.03 -4.43
CA VAL A 199 -31.49 4.66 -4.42
C VAL A 199 -32.55 3.71 -5.00
N GLN A 200 -32.25 3.05 -6.13
CA GLN A 200 -33.16 2.08 -6.75
C GLN A 200 -33.49 0.91 -5.82
N ASP A 201 -32.51 0.48 -5.02
CA ASP A 201 -32.69 -0.58 -4.03
C ASP A 201 -33.28 -0.10 -2.69
N GLY A 202 -33.57 1.20 -2.55
CA GLY A 202 -34.11 1.79 -1.33
C GLY A 202 -33.14 1.78 -0.14
N LEU A 203 -31.83 1.68 -0.41
CA LEU A 203 -30.79 1.65 0.63
C LEU A 203 -30.43 3.04 1.15
N ILE A 204 -30.62 4.05 0.30
CA ILE A 204 -30.47 5.47 0.62
C ILE A 204 -31.59 6.25 -0.05
N PHE A 205 -32.00 7.36 0.56
CA PHE A 205 -32.98 8.26 -0.04
C PHE A 205 -32.30 9.20 -1.02
N ALA A 206 -32.95 9.50 -2.15
CA ALA A 206 -32.54 10.61 -3.00
C ALA A 206 -32.62 11.89 -2.16
N HIS A 207 -31.52 12.62 -2.04
CA HIS A 207 -31.58 13.98 -1.49
C HIS A 207 -32.39 14.85 -2.47
N PRO A 208 -33.39 15.62 -1.99
CA PRO A 208 -34.11 16.58 -2.82
C PRO A 208 -33.20 17.71 -3.30
#